data_AF-A0A810N242-F1
#
_entry.id   AF-A0A810N242-F1
#
_cell.length_a   1.000
_cell.length_b   1.000
_cell.length_c   1.000
_cell.angle_alpha   90.00
_cell.angle_beta   90.00
_cell.angle_gamma   90.00
#
_symmetry.space_group_name_H-M   'P 1'
#
loop_
_entity.id
_entity.type
_entity.pdbx_description
1 polymer ?
#
loop_
_entity_poly.entity_id
_entity_poly.type
_entity_poly.pdbx_seq_one_letter_code
_entity_poly.pdbx_strand_id
1 'polypeptide(L)'
;MGVPPAWLATLVAALDAGRDPATVADWTGRIRDMLDRLDGRVPFRVVYEWHAQLLGPAPDDVDGPHQMVVELCRRATAGDRVGAAEWSGALRPVLGELYRAAYPYADAHAVAYANAHAYATANGYSAAETAEYAQFYADLSTGANVEACANANAIANANAIGAALASADERAYVETYPDALVRARVLAVVSRADPAGAADAGRTEFGRLGDGLADVLGRVAV
;
A
#
# COMPACT_ATOMS: atom_id res chain seq x y z
N MET A 1 -0.83 -25.46 -15.93
CA MET A 1 -0.68 -24.24 -15.12
C MET A 1 -1.33 -23.10 -15.88
N GLY A 2 -2.52 -22.69 -15.46
CA GLY A 2 -3.17 -21.50 -16.00
C GLY A 2 -2.34 -20.26 -15.66
N VAL A 3 -2.32 -19.27 -16.56
CA VAL A 3 -1.63 -18.01 -16.30
C VAL A 3 -2.45 -17.23 -15.26
N PRO A 4 -1.89 -16.84 -14.10
CA PRO A 4 -2.62 -16.06 -13.11
C PRO A 4 -3.01 -14.69 -13.68
N PRO A 5 -4.09 -14.05 -13.16
CA PRO A 5 -4.41 -12.68 -13.53
C PRO A 5 -3.23 -11.74 -13.27
N ALA A 6 -3.08 -10.73 -14.13
CA ALA A 6 -1.93 -9.83 -14.07
C ALA A 6 -1.80 -9.11 -12.72
N TRP A 7 -2.92 -8.73 -12.08
CA TRP A 7 -2.91 -8.07 -10.77
C TRP A 7 -2.35 -8.99 -9.68
N LEU A 8 -2.60 -10.30 -9.78
CA LEU A 8 -2.13 -11.27 -8.81
C LEU A 8 -0.64 -11.54 -9.02
N ALA A 9 -0.19 -11.59 -10.27
CA ALA A 9 1.22 -11.74 -10.59
C ALA A 9 2.07 -10.59 -10.03
N THR A 10 1.61 -9.33 -10.18
CA THR A 10 2.33 -8.16 -9.64
C THR A 10 2.32 -8.15 -8.12
N LEU A 11 1.20 -8.48 -7.48
CA LEU A 11 1.10 -8.60 -6.03
C LEU A 11 2.02 -9.69 -5.47
N VAL A 12 2.01 -10.89 -6.05
CA VAL A 12 2.85 -12.01 -5.60
C VAL A 12 4.32 -11.63 -5.71
N ALA A 13 4.74 -11.01 -6.82
CA ALA A 13 6.12 -10.56 -6.99
C ALA A 13 6.54 -9.51 -5.94
N ALA A 14 5.65 -8.57 -5.58
CA ALA A 14 5.94 -7.57 -4.57
C ALA A 14 6.01 -8.17 -3.15
N LEU A 15 5.15 -9.12 -2.83
CA LEU A 15 5.13 -9.82 -1.54
C LEU A 15 6.34 -10.76 -1.38
N ASP A 16 6.68 -11.50 -2.43
CA ASP A 16 7.87 -12.38 -2.49
C ASP A 16 9.15 -11.59 -2.20
N ALA A 17 9.33 -10.44 -2.87
CA ALA A 17 10.52 -9.60 -2.73
C ALA A 17 10.71 -8.99 -1.33
N GLY A 18 9.66 -8.87 -0.54
CA GLY A 18 9.69 -8.21 0.77
C GLY A 18 9.68 -9.16 1.97
N ARG A 19 9.42 -10.45 1.75
CA ARG A 19 9.23 -11.45 2.82
C ARG A 19 10.56 -11.98 3.37
N ASP A 20 10.50 -12.64 4.52
CA ASP A 20 11.63 -13.40 5.06
C ASP A 20 12.07 -14.51 4.09
N PRO A 21 13.35 -14.49 3.63
CA PRO A 21 13.91 -15.53 2.77
C PRO A 21 13.77 -16.95 3.30
N ALA A 22 13.69 -17.13 4.63
CA ALA A 22 13.53 -18.44 5.24
C ALA A 22 12.15 -19.08 4.98
N THR A 23 11.11 -18.27 4.72
CA THR A 23 9.72 -18.75 4.58
C THR A 23 9.15 -18.55 3.17
N VAL A 24 9.84 -17.78 2.32
CA VAL A 24 9.33 -17.36 1.01
C VAL A 24 9.12 -18.54 0.05
N ALA A 25 10.03 -19.53 0.05
CA ALA A 25 9.93 -20.69 -0.84
C ALA A 25 8.66 -21.53 -0.57
N ASP A 26 8.38 -21.81 0.71
CA ASP A 26 7.20 -22.55 1.12
C ASP A 26 5.91 -21.79 0.81
N TRP A 27 5.89 -20.47 1.05
CA TRP A 27 4.75 -19.63 0.70
C TRP A 27 4.50 -19.59 -0.81
N THR A 28 5.54 -19.39 -1.63
CA THR A 28 5.43 -19.37 -3.09
C THR A 28 4.99 -20.73 -3.64
N GLY A 29 5.43 -21.83 -3.02
CA GLY A 29 4.93 -23.18 -3.30
C GLY A 29 3.42 -23.30 -3.06
N ARG A 30 2.93 -22.87 -1.89
CA ARG A 30 1.49 -22.86 -1.57
C ARG A 30 0.68 -22.05 -2.59
N ILE A 31 1.14 -20.85 -2.96
CA ILE A 31 0.46 -20.00 -3.95
C ILE A 31 0.35 -20.73 -5.30
N ARG A 32 1.44 -21.35 -5.76
CA ARG A 32 1.44 -22.10 -7.02
C ARG A 32 0.45 -23.26 -7.01
N ASP A 33 0.41 -24.04 -5.93
CA ASP A 33 -0.52 -25.16 -5.79
C ASP A 33 -1.98 -24.69 -5.85
N MET A 34 -2.31 -23.56 -5.22
CA MET A 34 -3.66 -22.98 -5.27
C MET A 34 -4.01 -22.47 -6.66
N LEU A 35 -3.07 -21.83 -7.35
CA LEU A 35 -3.26 -21.38 -8.74
C LEU A 35 -3.45 -22.54 -9.71
N ASP A 36 -2.75 -23.66 -9.49
CA ASP A 36 -2.92 -24.88 -10.29
C ASP A 36 -4.30 -25.50 -10.07
N ARG A 37 -4.81 -25.55 -8.83
CA ARG A 37 -6.18 -26.02 -8.53
C ARG A 37 -7.25 -25.13 -9.17
N LEU A 38 -7.00 -23.83 -9.21
CA LEU A 38 -7.89 -22.85 -9.84
C LEU A 38 -7.76 -22.82 -11.37
N ASP A 39 -6.79 -23.54 -11.95
CA ASP A 39 -6.46 -23.45 -13.37
C ASP A 39 -6.27 -21.98 -13.82
N GLY A 40 -5.65 -21.17 -12.96
CA GLY A 40 -5.47 -19.73 -13.15
C GLY A 40 -6.74 -18.86 -13.05
N ARG A 41 -7.93 -19.45 -12.87
CA ARG A 41 -9.22 -18.73 -12.79
C ARG A 41 -9.50 -18.25 -11.38
N VAL A 42 -8.84 -17.15 -11.00
CA VAL A 42 -9.02 -16.51 -9.70
C VAL A 42 -10.20 -15.54 -9.74
N PRO A 43 -11.27 -15.73 -8.95
CA PRO A 43 -12.43 -14.85 -8.97
C PRO A 43 -12.10 -13.47 -8.36
N PHE A 44 -12.69 -12.40 -8.90
CA PHE A 44 -12.47 -11.03 -8.42
C PHE A 44 -12.83 -10.83 -6.93
N ARG A 45 -13.68 -11.69 -6.33
CA ARG A 45 -13.96 -11.64 -4.88
C ARG A 45 -12.71 -11.73 -4.01
N VAL A 46 -11.65 -12.37 -4.50
CA VAL A 46 -10.34 -12.43 -3.82
C VAL A 46 -9.79 -11.02 -3.57
N VAL A 47 -10.01 -10.09 -4.51
CA VAL A 47 -9.59 -8.70 -4.38
C VAL A 47 -10.32 -8.03 -3.22
N TYR A 48 -11.64 -8.20 -3.08
CA TYR A 48 -12.40 -7.62 -1.97
C TYR A 48 -11.95 -8.16 -0.61
N GLU A 49 -11.85 -9.48 -0.49
CA GLU A 49 -11.44 -10.13 0.78
C GLU A 49 -10.00 -9.78 1.18
N TRP A 50 -9.11 -9.62 0.20
CA TRP A 50 -7.73 -9.22 0.48
C TRP A 50 -7.62 -7.71 0.77
N HIS A 51 -8.35 -6.85 0.05
CA HIS A 51 -8.41 -5.41 0.35
C HIS A 51 -8.90 -5.13 1.77
N ALA A 52 -9.86 -5.91 2.27
CA ALA A 52 -10.32 -5.80 3.65
C ALA A 52 -9.19 -6.05 4.67
N GLN A 53 -8.19 -6.88 4.34
CA GLN A 53 -7.04 -7.17 5.21
C GLN A 53 -5.89 -6.18 5.04
N LEU A 54 -5.74 -5.62 3.83
CA LEU A 54 -4.72 -4.63 3.50
C LEU A 54 -5.07 -3.25 4.09
N LEU A 55 -6.32 -2.84 3.92
CA LEU A 55 -6.84 -1.53 4.31
C LEU A 55 -7.69 -1.59 5.58
N GLY A 56 -7.88 -2.78 6.16
CA GLY A 56 -8.62 -2.93 7.40
C GLY A 56 -7.98 -2.22 8.59
N PRO A 57 -8.79 -1.89 9.60
CA PRO A 57 -8.30 -1.25 10.81
C PRO A 57 -7.40 -2.20 11.59
N ALA A 58 -6.58 -1.64 12.50
CA ALA A 58 -6.09 -2.44 13.61
C ALA A 58 -7.30 -2.90 14.46
N PRO A 59 -7.19 -4.00 15.23
CA PRO A 59 -8.34 -4.59 15.95
C PRO A 59 -9.15 -3.63 16.86
N ASP A 60 -8.58 -2.48 17.21
CA ASP A 60 -9.11 -1.55 18.19
C ASP A 60 -9.85 -0.33 17.56
N ASP A 61 -9.91 -0.22 16.23
CA ASP A 61 -10.58 0.89 15.52
C ASP A 61 -11.93 0.44 14.93
N VAL A 62 -12.98 0.58 15.75
CA VAL A 62 -14.29 -0.06 15.55
C VAL A 62 -15.32 0.76 14.75
N ASP A 63 -15.11 2.06 14.56
CA ASP A 63 -16.08 2.96 13.86
C ASP A 63 -15.41 3.90 12.84
N GLY A 64 -14.13 3.66 12.52
CA GLY A 64 -13.35 4.51 11.63
C GLY A 64 -13.62 4.29 10.13
N PRO A 65 -13.08 5.16 9.26
CA PRO A 65 -13.14 5.00 7.81
C PRO A 65 -12.64 3.64 7.29
N HIS A 66 -11.70 3.03 8.02
CA HIS A 66 -11.21 1.68 7.77
C HIS A 66 -12.32 0.61 7.87
N GLN A 67 -13.20 0.71 8.86
CA GLN A 67 -14.30 -0.24 9.05
C GLN A 67 -15.35 -0.11 7.92
N MET A 68 -15.57 1.11 7.41
CA MET A 68 -16.41 1.32 6.23
C MET A 68 -15.88 0.57 5.02
N VAL A 69 -14.56 0.63 4.75
CA VAL A 69 -13.94 -0.12 3.64
C VAL A 69 -14.12 -1.63 3.82
N VAL A 70 -13.91 -2.15 5.03
CA VAL A 70 -14.11 -3.58 5.34
C VAL A 70 -15.56 -4.00 5.08
N GLU A 71 -16.53 -3.18 5.50
CA GLU A 71 -17.95 -3.46 5.29
C GLU A 71 -18.32 -3.44 3.80
N LEU A 72 -17.82 -2.48 3.02
CA LEU A 72 -18.01 -2.47 1.58
C LEU A 72 -17.40 -3.71 0.90
N CYS A 73 -16.21 -4.14 1.32
CA CYS A 73 -15.59 -5.38 0.85
C CYS A 73 -16.43 -6.61 1.19
N ARG A 74 -16.99 -6.67 2.40
CA ARG A 74 -17.87 -7.76 2.83
C ARG A 74 -19.14 -7.81 1.99
N ARG A 75 -19.80 -6.67 1.76
CA ARG A 75 -20.99 -6.54 0.91
C ARG A 75 -20.69 -6.96 -0.53
N ALA A 76 -19.61 -6.47 -1.11
CA ALA A 76 -19.21 -6.82 -2.49
C ALA A 76 -18.87 -8.31 -2.63
N THR A 77 -18.25 -8.92 -1.61
CA THR A 77 -18.01 -10.37 -1.55
C THR A 77 -19.31 -11.17 -1.54
N ALA A 78 -20.37 -10.65 -0.91
CA ALA A 78 -21.72 -11.22 -0.91
C ALA A 78 -22.50 -10.97 -2.22
N GLY A 79 -21.95 -10.19 -3.16
CA GLY A 79 -22.55 -9.89 -4.47
C GLY A 79 -23.27 -8.55 -4.55
N ASP A 80 -23.24 -7.72 -3.50
CA ASP A 80 -23.81 -6.38 -3.55
C ASP A 80 -23.03 -5.48 -4.52
N ARG A 81 -23.75 -4.72 -5.34
CA ARG A 81 -23.15 -3.71 -6.22
C ARG A 81 -23.04 -2.37 -5.52
N VAL A 82 -21.86 -2.11 -4.97
CA VAL A 82 -21.49 -0.82 -4.37
C VAL A 82 -21.01 0.13 -5.47
N GLY A 83 -21.52 1.36 -5.50
CA GLY A 83 -21.17 2.35 -6.52
C GLY A 83 -19.77 2.93 -6.37
N ALA A 84 -19.16 3.36 -7.48
CA ALA A 84 -17.80 3.93 -7.48
C ALA A 84 -17.65 5.16 -6.56
N ALA A 85 -18.68 5.98 -6.42
CA ALA A 85 -18.67 7.14 -5.53
C ALA A 85 -18.64 6.73 -4.04
N GLU A 86 -19.37 5.68 -3.66
CA GLU A 86 -19.40 5.13 -2.30
C GLU A 86 -18.02 4.53 -1.96
N TRP A 87 -17.47 3.73 -2.88
CA TRP A 87 -16.11 3.21 -2.75
C TRP A 87 -15.07 4.32 -2.61
N SER A 88 -15.08 5.30 -3.51
CA SER A 88 -14.11 6.39 -3.50
C SER A 88 -14.23 7.22 -2.22
N GLY A 89 -15.46 7.47 -1.76
CA GLY A 89 -15.74 8.18 -0.51
C GLY A 89 -15.15 7.47 0.72
N ALA A 90 -15.29 6.14 0.79
CA ALA A 90 -14.73 5.34 1.87
C ALA A 90 -13.19 5.21 1.79
N LEU A 91 -12.63 5.06 0.58
CA LEU A 91 -11.20 4.86 0.38
C LEU A 91 -10.37 6.13 0.60
N ARG A 92 -10.89 7.31 0.24
CA ARG A 92 -10.16 8.59 0.36
C ARG A 92 -9.53 8.83 1.74
N PRO A 93 -10.27 8.80 2.87
CA PRO A 93 -9.68 9.02 4.18
C PRO A 93 -8.62 7.96 4.53
N VAL A 94 -8.91 6.69 4.26
CA VAL A 94 -8.01 5.56 4.53
C VAL A 94 -6.69 5.68 3.76
N LEU A 95 -6.76 5.99 2.46
CA LEU A 95 -5.56 6.19 1.63
C LEU A 95 -4.81 7.46 2.02
N GLY A 96 -5.52 8.50 2.45
CA GLY A 96 -4.90 9.72 2.97
C GLY A 96 -4.07 9.44 4.23
N GLU A 97 -4.61 8.67 5.17
CA GLU A 97 -3.88 8.23 6.37
C GLU A 97 -2.70 7.34 6.03
N LEU A 98 -2.91 6.40 5.10
CA LEU A 98 -1.86 5.52 4.62
C LEU A 98 -0.69 6.30 4.01
N TYR A 99 -0.95 7.21 3.07
CA TYR A 99 0.13 7.95 2.39
C TYR A 99 0.82 8.95 3.31
N ARG A 100 0.11 9.57 4.25
CA ARG A 100 0.74 10.41 5.29
C ARG A 100 1.69 9.60 6.17
N ALA A 101 1.31 8.37 6.51
CA ALA A 101 2.16 7.49 7.32
C ALA A 101 3.32 6.89 6.52
N ALA A 102 3.12 6.54 5.26
CA ALA A 102 4.13 5.93 4.39
C ALA A 102 5.23 6.89 3.96
N TYR A 103 4.90 8.19 3.86
CA TYR A 103 5.81 9.24 3.39
C TYR A 103 5.86 10.39 4.39
N PRO A 104 6.45 10.17 5.58
CA PRO A 104 6.42 11.16 6.65
C PRO A 104 7.21 12.42 6.30
N TYR A 105 6.69 13.56 6.74
CA TYR A 105 7.28 14.88 6.53
C TYR A 105 8.73 14.97 7.00
N ALA A 106 9.05 14.41 8.17
CA ALA A 106 10.39 14.49 8.75
C ALA A 106 11.46 13.84 7.86
N ASP A 107 11.17 12.69 7.26
CA ASP A 107 12.10 12.00 6.36
C ASP A 107 12.26 12.77 5.05
N ALA A 108 11.15 13.26 4.47
CA ALA A 108 11.20 14.09 3.28
C ALA A 108 12.00 15.38 3.53
N HIS A 109 11.81 16.02 4.68
CA HIS A 109 12.51 17.23 5.10
C HIS A 109 14.01 16.96 5.29
N ALA A 110 14.37 15.89 6.00
CA ALA A 110 15.76 15.50 6.19
C ALA A 110 16.48 15.22 4.86
N VAL A 111 15.83 14.54 3.92
CA VAL A 111 16.37 14.30 2.57
C VAL A 111 16.52 15.60 1.79
N ALA A 112 15.51 16.48 1.80
CA ALA A 112 15.57 17.78 1.14
C ALA A 112 16.68 18.67 1.73
N TYR A 113 16.81 18.68 3.07
CA TYR A 113 17.86 19.39 3.79
C TYR A 113 19.24 18.85 3.39
N ALA A 114 19.45 17.53 3.43
CA ALA A 114 20.73 16.93 3.08
C ALA A 114 21.15 17.25 1.64
N ASN A 115 20.22 17.18 0.69
CA ASN A 115 20.47 17.52 -0.71
C ASN A 115 20.81 19.00 -0.89
N ALA A 116 20.05 19.90 -0.27
CA ALA A 116 20.28 21.34 -0.33
C ALA A 116 21.60 21.74 0.37
N HIS A 117 21.93 21.09 1.47
CA HIS A 117 23.20 21.26 2.18
C HIS A 117 24.38 20.83 1.32
N ALA A 118 24.31 19.65 0.69
CA ALA A 118 25.33 19.16 -0.23
C ALA A 118 25.52 20.11 -1.43
N TYR A 119 24.41 20.62 -1.99
CA TYR A 119 24.44 21.60 -3.06
C TYR A 119 25.14 22.90 -2.63
N ALA A 120 24.72 23.54 -1.53
CA ALA A 120 25.32 24.79 -1.07
C ALA A 120 26.81 24.63 -0.72
N THR A 121 27.18 23.51 -0.09
CA THR A 121 28.58 23.16 0.15
C THR A 121 29.39 23.08 -1.15
N ALA A 122 28.87 22.36 -2.16
CA ALA A 122 29.54 22.22 -3.45
C ALA A 122 29.67 23.55 -4.22
N ASN A 123 28.82 24.52 -3.91
CA ASN A 123 28.82 25.86 -4.53
C ASN A 123 29.56 26.91 -3.69
N GLY A 124 30.32 26.51 -2.67
CA GLY A 124 31.23 27.39 -1.94
C GLY A 124 30.58 28.33 -0.93
N TYR A 125 29.35 28.02 -0.50
CA TYR A 125 28.67 28.77 0.56
C TYR A 125 29.44 28.62 1.87
N SER A 126 29.39 29.62 2.75
CA SER A 126 29.91 29.44 4.11
C SER A 126 29.08 28.41 4.89
N ALA A 127 29.61 27.91 6.01
CA ALA A 127 28.89 26.95 6.84
C ALA A 127 27.54 27.47 7.34
N ALA A 128 27.47 28.76 7.70
CA ALA A 128 26.23 29.40 8.14
C ALA A 128 25.22 29.53 6.99
N GLU A 129 25.66 30.01 5.83
CA GLU A 129 24.81 30.15 4.64
C GLU A 129 24.33 28.80 4.10
N THR A 130 25.15 27.75 4.23
CA THR A 130 24.78 26.38 3.85
C THR A 130 23.65 25.86 4.73
N ALA A 131 23.75 26.01 6.04
CA ALA A 131 22.71 25.58 6.97
C ALA A 131 21.40 26.36 6.77
N GLU A 132 21.49 27.69 6.59
CA GLU A 132 20.34 28.55 6.34
C GLU A 132 19.65 28.21 5.00
N TYR A 133 20.43 28.03 3.92
CA TYR A 133 19.90 27.63 2.62
C TYR A 133 19.24 26.25 2.68
N ALA A 134 19.89 25.28 3.33
CA ALA A 134 19.36 23.94 3.47
C ALA A 134 18.04 23.91 4.25
N GLN A 135 17.96 24.67 5.35
CA GLN A 135 16.75 24.81 6.15
C GLN A 135 15.62 25.45 5.33
N PHE A 136 15.88 26.60 4.71
CA PHE A 136 14.89 27.30 3.90
C PHE A 136 14.37 26.42 2.75
N TYR A 137 15.27 25.76 2.03
CA TYR A 137 14.89 24.89 0.91
C TYR A 137 14.09 23.67 1.38
N ALA A 138 14.49 23.04 2.49
CA ALA A 138 13.77 21.92 3.07
C ALA A 138 12.35 22.33 3.49
N ASP A 139 12.19 23.45 4.18
CA ASP A 139 10.88 23.97 4.62
C ASP A 139 9.98 24.30 3.42
N LEU A 140 10.53 24.98 2.40
CA LEU A 140 9.82 25.34 1.18
C LEU A 140 9.35 24.11 0.38
N SER A 141 10.22 23.10 0.25
CA SER A 141 9.96 21.94 -0.61
C SER A 141 9.09 20.87 0.04
N THR A 142 9.02 20.83 1.38
CA THR A 142 8.34 19.74 2.10
C THR A 142 7.05 20.15 2.81
N GLY A 143 6.92 21.40 3.30
CA GLY A 143 5.80 21.86 4.14
C GLY A 143 4.41 21.70 3.50
N ALA A 144 4.11 22.54 2.51
CA ALA A 144 2.85 22.49 1.79
C ALA A 144 2.72 21.27 0.85
N ASN A 145 3.84 20.61 0.56
CA ASN A 145 3.93 19.61 -0.48
C ASN A 145 3.51 18.21 0.01
N VAL A 146 3.86 17.81 1.23
CA VAL A 146 3.58 16.45 1.72
C VAL A 146 2.08 16.22 1.97
N GLU A 147 1.39 17.14 2.64
CA GLU A 147 -0.07 17.03 2.82
C GLU A 147 -0.81 17.10 1.49
N ALA A 148 -0.43 18.02 0.61
CA ALA A 148 -1.01 18.13 -0.72
C ALA A 148 -0.77 16.86 -1.55
N CYS A 149 0.43 16.28 -1.50
CA CYS A 149 0.76 15.04 -2.20
C CYS A 149 0.02 13.83 -1.63
N ALA A 150 -0.05 13.67 -0.31
CA ALA A 150 -0.79 12.56 0.29
C ALA A 150 -2.29 12.66 -0.05
N ASN A 151 -2.87 13.86 0.02
CA ASN A 151 -4.27 14.09 -0.33
C ASN A 151 -4.53 13.88 -1.84
N ALA A 152 -3.66 14.40 -2.72
CA ALA A 152 -3.79 14.23 -4.17
C ALA A 152 -3.68 12.75 -4.57
N ASN A 153 -2.69 12.02 -4.03
CA ASN A 153 -2.55 10.58 -4.26
C ASN A 153 -3.75 9.81 -3.71
N ALA A 154 -4.25 10.16 -2.53
CA ALA A 154 -5.43 9.53 -1.95
C ALA A 154 -6.67 9.73 -2.81
N ILE A 155 -6.92 10.95 -3.32
CA ILE A 155 -8.05 11.24 -4.21
C ILE A 155 -7.93 10.46 -5.51
N ALA A 156 -6.76 10.50 -6.16
CA ALA A 156 -6.54 9.83 -7.44
C ALA A 156 -6.70 8.30 -7.31
N ASN A 157 -6.01 7.69 -6.33
CA ASN A 157 -6.07 6.25 -6.11
C ASN A 157 -7.44 5.79 -5.62
N ALA A 158 -8.11 6.53 -4.73
CA ALA A 158 -9.45 6.17 -4.29
C ALA A 158 -10.46 6.16 -5.45
N ASN A 159 -10.36 7.11 -6.37
CA ASN A 159 -11.22 7.14 -7.55
C ASN A 159 -10.93 5.95 -8.49
N ALA A 160 -9.65 5.67 -8.76
CA ALA A 160 -9.24 4.57 -9.64
C ALA A 160 -9.61 3.20 -9.06
N ILE A 161 -9.24 2.94 -7.79
CA ILE A 161 -9.60 1.72 -7.06
C ILE A 161 -11.11 1.61 -6.92
N GLY A 162 -11.80 2.68 -6.54
CA GLY A 162 -13.25 2.66 -6.38
C GLY A 162 -13.99 2.36 -7.68
N ALA A 163 -13.51 2.85 -8.82
CA ALA A 163 -14.05 2.48 -10.13
C ALA A 163 -13.85 0.99 -10.43
N ALA A 164 -12.63 0.48 -10.25
CA ALA A 164 -12.30 -0.93 -10.50
C ALA A 164 -13.09 -1.90 -9.59
N LEU A 165 -13.23 -1.56 -8.30
CA LEU A 165 -14.00 -2.35 -7.34
C LEU A 165 -15.50 -2.33 -7.63
N ALA A 166 -16.05 -1.19 -8.07
CA ALA A 166 -17.47 -1.07 -8.40
C ALA A 166 -17.87 -1.91 -9.62
N SER A 167 -16.99 -2.02 -10.62
CA SER A 167 -17.23 -2.79 -11.84
C SER A 167 -16.70 -4.23 -11.79
N ALA A 168 -16.00 -4.61 -10.72
CA ALA A 168 -15.24 -5.86 -10.63
C ALA A 168 -14.30 -6.06 -11.84
N ASP A 169 -13.66 -4.98 -12.28
CA ASP A 169 -12.83 -4.96 -13.49
C ASP A 169 -11.36 -5.25 -13.15
N GLU A 170 -10.92 -6.46 -13.50
CA GLU A 170 -9.54 -6.91 -13.31
C GLU A 170 -8.51 -6.02 -14.01
N ARG A 171 -8.81 -5.51 -15.20
CA ARG A 171 -7.86 -4.67 -15.96
C ARG A 171 -7.73 -3.30 -15.32
N ALA A 172 -8.86 -2.67 -14.99
CA ALA A 172 -8.85 -1.41 -14.28
C ALA A 172 -8.15 -1.54 -12.91
N TYR A 173 -8.31 -2.68 -12.23
CA TYR A 173 -7.64 -2.94 -10.95
C TYR A 173 -6.12 -3.08 -11.09
N VAL A 174 -5.60 -3.70 -12.15
CA VAL A 174 -4.14 -3.72 -12.42
C VAL A 174 -3.59 -2.30 -12.55
N GLU A 175 -4.32 -1.43 -13.25
CA GLU A 175 -3.93 -0.03 -13.50
C GLU A 175 -3.92 0.84 -12.23
N THR A 176 -4.44 0.33 -11.11
CA THR A 176 -4.30 0.99 -9.80
C THR A 176 -3.01 0.61 -9.08
N TYR A 177 -2.14 -0.19 -9.68
CA TYR A 177 -0.85 -0.62 -9.13
C TYR A 177 -0.97 -1.19 -7.69
N PRO A 178 -1.69 -2.30 -7.51
CA PRO A 178 -1.96 -2.85 -6.17
C PRO A 178 -0.68 -3.25 -5.42
N ASP A 179 0.42 -3.54 -6.12
CA ASP A 179 1.74 -3.75 -5.55
C ASP A 179 2.32 -2.48 -4.90
N ALA A 180 2.07 -1.30 -5.47
CA ALA A 180 2.46 -0.03 -4.87
C ALA A 180 1.68 0.23 -3.57
N LEU A 181 0.43 -0.22 -3.49
CA LEU A 181 -0.39 -0.11 -2.28
C LEU A 181 0.15 -1.01 -1.16
N VAL A 182 0.62 -2.23 -1.47
CA VAL A 182 1.34 -3.09 -0.52
C VAL A 182 2.58 -2.38 0.02
N ARG A 183 3.40 -1.82 -0.87
CA ARG A 183 4.63 -1.12 -0.48
C ARG A 183 4.32 0.10 0.40
N ALA A 184 3.29 0.87 0.07
CA ALA A 184 2.83 1.98 0.90
C ALA A 184 2.40 1.50 2.29
N ARG A 185 1.67 0.38 2.39
CA ARG A 185 1.27 -0.20 3.68
C ARG A 185 2.47 -0.61 4.52
N VAL A 186 3.45 -1.28 3.91
CA VAL A 186 4.67 -1.68 4.60
C VAL A 186 5.46 -0.45 5.04
N LEU A 187 5.64 0.55 4.17
CA LEU A 187 6.32 1.80 4.52
C LEU A 187 5.63 2.49 5.71
N ALA A 188 4.30 2.56 5.72
CA ALA A 188 3.57 3.14 6.84
C ALA A 188 3.80 2.40 8.17
N VAL A 189 3.97 1.08 8.15
CA VAL A 189 4.32 0.30 9.34
C VAL A 189 5.77 0.55 9.76
N VAL A 190 6.69 0.54 8.80
CA VAL A 190 8.13 0.79 9.01
C VAL A 190 8.35 2.19 9.60
N SER A 191 7.70 3.22 9.08
CA SER A 191 7.82 4.61 9.55
C SER A 191 7.27 4.83 10.95
N ARG A 192 6.43 3.93 11.47
CA ARG A 192 5.91 3.98 12.85
C ARG A 192 6.74 3.14 13.82
N ALA A 193 7.60 2.26 13.32
CA ALA A 193 8.43 1.40 14.14
C ALA A 193 9.64 2.16 14.70
N ASP A 194 10.20 1.65 15.80
CA ASP A 194 11.51 2.11 16.26
C ASP A 194 12.58 1.83 15.18
N PRO A 195 13.56 2.72 14.96
CA PRO A 195 14.59 2.54 13.95
C PRO A 195 15.33 1.20 14.02
N ALA A 196 15.54 0.64 15.23
CA ALA A 196 16.19 -0.67 15.37
C ALA A 196 15.29 -1.84 14.96
N GLY A 197 13.96 -1.67 15.00
CA GLY A 197 12.96 -2.68 14.63
C GLY A 197 12.36 -2.49 13.23
N ALA A 198 12.66 -1.39 12.55
CA ALA A 198 12.06 -1.00 11.27
C ALA A 198 12.13 -2.10 10.19
N ALA A 199 13.29 -2.71 10.00
CA ALA A 199 13.47 -3.78 9.00
C ALA A 199 12.65 -5.03 9.33
N ASP A 200 12.50 -5.36 10.61
CA ASP A 200 11.75 -6.54 11.06
C ASP A 200 10.24 -6.31 10.98
N ALA A 201 9.79 -5.11 11.34
CA ALA A 201 8.41 -4.67 11.15
C ALA A 201 8.00 -4.75 9.67
N GLY A 202 8.89 -4.35 8.77
CA GLY A 202 8.67 -4.45 7.32
C GLY A 202 8.48 -5.89 6.85
N ARG A 203 9.41 -6.80 7.20
CA ARG A 203 9.31 -8.23 6.85
C ARG A 203 8.06 -8.88 7.44
N THR A 204 7.73 -8.54 8.68
CA THR A 204 6.54 -9.03 9.38
C THR A 204 5.27 -8.61 8.64
N GLU A 205 5.17 -7.35 8.22
CA GLU A 205 3.99 -6.87 7.50
C GLU A 205 3.88 -7.48 6.10
N PHE A 206 5.00 -7.65 5.37
CA PHE A 206 5.00 -8.42 4.12
C PHE A 206 4.52 -9.87 4.33
N GLY A 207 4.99 -10.52 5.39
CA GLY A 207 4.56 -11.86 5.78
C GLY A 207 3.05 -11.93 6.03
N ARG A 208 2.53 -11.02 6.86
CA ARG A 208 1.11 -10.91 7.19
C ARG A 208 0.24 -10.72 5.95
N LEU A 209 0.61 -9.78 5.07
CA LEU A 209 -0.14 -9.50 3.84
C LEU A 209 -0.12 -10.68 2.86
N GLY A 210 1.02 -11.38 2.79
CA GLY A 210 1.18 -12.56 1.95
C GLY A 210 0.42 -13.78 2.46
N ASP A 211 0.41 -14.03 3.78
CA ASP A 211 -0.42 -15.09 4.36
C ASP A 211 -1.91 -14.78 4.21
N GLY A 212 -2.32 -13.53 4.41
CA GLY A 212 -3.69 -13.09 4.16
C GLY A 212 -4.15 -13.33 2.71
N LEU A 213 -3.27 -13.12 1.74
CA LEU A 213 -3.53 -13.45 0.33
C LEU A 213 -3.65 -14.97 0.12
N ALA A 214 -2.73 -15.75 0.72
CA ALA A 214 -2.74 -17.20 0.61
C ALA A 214 -4.02 -17.81 1.20
N ASP A 215 -4.48 -17.31 2.35
CA ASP A 215 -5.70 -17.78 3.00
C ASP A 215 -6.95 -17.51 2.16
N VAL A 216 -7.05 -16.33 1.54
CA VAL A 216 -8.15 -15.98 0.63
C VAL A 216 -8.15 -16.90 -0.59
N LEU A 217 -6.98 -17.09 -1.22
CA LEU A 217 -6.84 -18.00 -2.36
C LEU A 217 -7.20 -19.44 -1.98
N GLY A 218 -6.80 -19.89 -0.79
CA GLY A 218 -7.10 -21.23 -0.29
C GLY A 218 -8.59 -21.49 -0.12
N ARG A 219 -9.36 -20.47 0.30
CA ARG A 219 -10.83 -20.57 0.41
C ARG A 219 -11.54 -20.67 -0.93
N VAL A 220 -10.96 -20.15 -2.01
CA VAL A 220 -11.57 -20.19 -3.34
C VAL A 220 -11.10 -21.38 -4.18
N ALA A 221 -9.95 -21.99 -3.84
CA ALA A 221 -9.35 -23.14 -4.53
C ALA A 221 -9.87 -24.51 -4.06
N VAL A 222 -11.04 -24.56 -3.42
CA VAL A 222 -11.70 -25.77 -2.88
C VAL A 222 -12.57 -26.44 -3.91
#